data_AF-R7FVX7-F1
#
_entry.id   AF-R7FVX7-F1
#
_cell.length_a   1.000
_cell.length_b   1.000
_cell.length_c   1.000
_cell.angle_alpha   90.00
_cell.angle_beta   90.00
_cell.angle_gamma   90.00
#
_symmetry.space_group_name_H-M   'P 1'
#
loop_
_entity.id
_entity.type
_entity.pdbx_description
1 polymer ?
#
loop_
_entity_poly.entity_id
_entity_poly.type
_entity_poly.pdbx_seq_one_letter_code
_entity_poly.pdbx_strand_id
1 'polypeptide(L)'
;MFKKLLDQAEAGDNIGALLRGIQKNEIERGQVLCKPGSIHPHTKFVGQVYVLTEKEGGRKKPFFPGYRPQFYFRTTDVTGTIQLPEGVEMCRPGDNVDMTVELITPIAIEKGLNFAIREGGRTVGSGVVATIIE
;
A
#
# COMPACT_ATOMS: atom_id res chain seq x y z
N MET A 1 -7.85 -20.95 -15.81
CA MET A 1 -6.77 -21.37 -14.87
C MET A 1 -5.87 -22.39 -15.56
N PHE A 2 -4.55 -22.21 -15.58
CA PHE A 2 -3.58 -23.14 -16.21
C PHE A 2 -4.03 -23.71 -17.58
N LYS A 3 -4.24 -22.83 -18.58
CA LYS A 3 -4.72 -23.16 -19.94
C LYS A 3 -6.13 -23.76 -20.04
N LYS A 4 -6.90 -23.83 -18.95
CA LYS A 4 -8.32 -24.20 -18.96
C LYS A 4 -9.21 -22.96 -18.94
N LEU A 5 -10.26 -22.97 -19.75
CA LEU A 5 -11.38 -22.04 -19.65
C LEU A 5 -12.21 -22.39 -18.40
N LEU A 6 -12.65 -21.36 -17.69
CA LEU A 6 -13.50 -21.47 -16.52
C LEU A 6 -14.72 -20.59 -16.74
N ASP A 7 -15.89 -21.07 -16.32
CA ASP A 7 -17.14 -20.29 -16.38
C ASP A 7 -17.19 -19.21 -15.30
N GLN A 8 -16.62 -19.50 -14.13
CA GLN A 8 -16.48 -18.57 -13.01
C GLN A 8 -15.16 -18.82 -12.26
N ALA A 9 -14.77 -17.84 -11.45
CA ALA A 9 -13.63 -17.91 -10.56
C ALA A 9 -14.04 -17.45 -9.16
N GLU A 10 -13.42 -18.02 -8.14
CA GLU A 10 -13.74 -17.74 -6.74
C GLU A 10 -12.55 -17.09 -6.01
N ALA A 11 -12.82 -16.56 -4.82
CA ALA A 11 -11.78 -15.97 -3.99
C ALA A 11 -10.71 -17.02 -3.65
N GLY A 12 -9.45 -16.72 -3.97
CA GLY A 12 -8.31 -17.63 -3.80
C GLY A 12 -7.78 -18.22 -5.10
N ASP A 13 -8.52 -18.14 -6.20
CA ASP A 13 -8.07 -18.63 -7.49
C ASP A 13 -7.01 -17.73 -8.14
N ASN A 14 -5.95 -18.34 -8.68
CA ASN A 14 -5.00 -17.67 -9.56
C ASN A 14 -5.48 -17.78 -11.02
N ILE A 15 -6.02 -16.69 -11.55
CA ILE A 15 -6.65 -16.65 -12.88
C ILE A 15 -5.99 -15.65 -13.83
N GLY A 16 -6.34 -15.76 -15.11
CA GLY A 16 -6.26 -14.66 -16.06
C GLY A 16 -7.68 -14.24 -16.45
N ALA A 17 -7.95 -12.95 -16.50
CA ALA A 17 -9.24 -12.38 -16.90
C ALA A 17 -9.11 -11.75 -18.30
N LEU A 18 -10.00 -12.14 -19.22
CA LEU A 18 -10.09 -11.51 -20.53
C LEU A 18 -10.86 -10.19 -20.42
N LEU A 19 -10.19 -9.07 -20.69
CA LEU A 19 -10.80 -7.74 -20.69
C LEU A 19 -11.12 -7.33 -22.12
N ARG A 20 -12.41 -7.22 -22.46
CA ARG A 20 -12.84 -6.85 -23.82
C ARG A 20 -12.45 -5.40 -24.10
N GLY A 21 -11.77 -5.19 -25.22
CA GLY A 21 -11.47 -3.84 -25.73
C GLY A 21 -10.33 -3.11 -25.03
N ILE A 22 -9.63 -3.78 -24.09
CA ILE A 22 -8.50 -3.21 -23.35
C ILE A 22 -7.20 -3.78 -23.92
N GLN A 23 -6.28 -2.88 -24.25
CA GLN A 23 -4.93 -3.22 -24.69
C GLN A 23 -3.98 -3.39 -23.50
N LYS A 24 -2.88 -4.11 -23.74
CA LYS A 24 -1.89 -4.41 -22.70
C LYS A 24 -1.25 -3.16 -22.10
N ASN A 25 -1.09 -2.09 -22.87
CA ASN A 25 -0.51 -0.81 -22.45
C ASN A 25 -1.49 0.10 -21.69
N GLU A 26 -2.78 -0.25 -21.64
CA GLU A 26 -3.79 0.49 -20.87
C GLU A 26 -3.92 -0.02 -19.43
N ILE A 27 -3.22 -1.11 -19.09
CA ILE A 27 -3.21 -1.70 -17.75
C ILE A 27 -1.80 -1.87 -17.24
N GLU A 28 -1.64 -1.72 -15.93
CA GLU A 28 -0.35 -1.85 -15.28
C GLU A 28 -0.44 -2.55 -13.92
N ARG A 29 0.69 -3.11 -13.48
CA ARG A 29 0.79 -3.78 -12.20
C ARG A 29 0.57 -2.77 -11.07
N GLY A 30 -0.34 -3.10 -10.16
CA GLY A 30 -0.78 -2.18 -9.08
C GLY A 30 -2.26 -1.80 -9.19
N GLN A 31 -2.82 -1.88 -10.39
CA GLN A 31 -4.26 -1.74 -10.60
C GLN A 31 -5.00 -3.01 -10.14
N VAL A 32 -6.31 -2.85 -9.90
CA VAL A 32 -7.19 -3.93 -9.43
C VAL A 32 -8.41 -4.04 -10.33
N LEU A 33 -8.88 -5.28 -10.56
CA LEU A 33 -10.22 -5.53 -11.09
C LEU A 33 -11.19 -5.63 -9.92
N CYS A 34 -12.29 -4.88 -10.01
CA CYS A 34 -13.28 -4.79 -8.96
C CYS A 34 -14.69 -4.69 -9.54
N LYS A 35 -15.70 -4.89 -8.70
CA LYS A 35 -17.08 -4.57 -9.07
C LYS A 35 -17.20 -3.05 -9.28
N PRO A 36 -17.87 -2.58 -10.34
CA PRO A 36 -18.04 -1.14 -10.55
C PRO A 36 -18.61 -0.44 -9.31
N GLY A 37 -17.93 0.63 -8.88
CA GLY A 37 -18.31 1.44 -7.72
C GLY A 37 -18.03 0.81 -6.35
N SER A 38 -17.31 -0.32 -6.26
CA SER A 38 -17.04 -0.95 -4.96
C SER A 38 -15.77 -0.46 -4.27
N ILE A 39 -14.79 0.05 -5.03
CA ILE A 39 -13.53 0.59 -4.51
C ILE A 39 -13.14 1.80 -5.37
N HIS A 40 -12.57 2.81 -4.74
CA HIS A 40 -12.15 4.04 -5.39
C HIS A 40 -10.65 4.26 -5.18
N PRO A 41 -9.98 4.92 -6.15
CA PRO A 41 -8.58 5.28 -5.99
C PRO A 41 -8.45 6.51 -5.09
N HIS A 42 -7.49 6.43 -4.17
CA HIS A 42 -7.22 7.44 -3.14
C HIS A 42 -5.72 7.75 -3.12
N THR A 43 -5.38 8.98 -2.74
CA THR A 43 -3.98 9.39 -2.55
C THR A 43 -3.65 9.67 -1.10
N LYS A 44 -4.65 9.94 -0.25
CA LYS A 44 -4.40 10.43 1.10
C LYS A 44 -5.19 9.67 2.15
N PHE A 45 -4.48 9.16 3.16
CA PHE A 45 -5.07 8.35 4.22
C PHE A 45 -4.28 8.47 5.52
N VAL A 46 -4.93 8.13 6.63
CA VAL A 46 -4.28 7.89 7.92
C VAL A 46 -3.98 6.39 8.05
N GLY A 47 -2.72 6.06 8.29
CA GLY A 47 -2.27 4.69 8.53
C GLY A 47 -1.80 4.49 9.98
N GLN A 48 -2.23 3.39 10.58
CA GLN A 48 -1.65 2.87 11.81
C GLN A 48 -0.42 2.03 11.45
N VAL A 49 0.76 2.43 11.91
CA VAL A 49 2.03 1.85 11.44
C VAL A 49 2.88 1.38 12.62
N TYR A 50 3.36 0.15 12.51
CA TYR A 50 4.46 -0.38 13.31
C TYR A 50 5.78 -0.23 12.55
N VAL A 51 6.77 0.41 13.17
CA VAL A 51 8.12 0.57 12.60
C VAL A 51 8.96 -0.63 13.01
N LEU A 52 9.50 -1.37 12.04
CA LEU A 52 10.31 -2.56 12.31
C LEU A 52 11.62 -2.18 13.01
N THR A 53 11.99 -2.96 14.02
CA THR A 53 13.27 -2.90 14.71
C THR A 53 14.41 -3.39 13.83
N GLU A 54 15.66 -3.08 14.20
CA GLU A 54 16.85 -3.62 13.51
C GLU A 54 16.87 -5.16 13.48
N LYS A 55 16.42 -5.82 14.57
CA LYS A 55 16.37 -7.28 14.65
C LYS A 55 15.36 -7.91 13.70
N GLU A 56 14.30 -7.16 13.36
CA GLU A 56 13.28 -7.55 12.39
C GLU A 56 13.69 -7.17 10.95
N GLY A 57 14.91 -6.67 10.74
CA GLY A 57 15.42 -6.25 9.43
C GLY A 57 15.04 -4.82 9.03
N GLY A 58 14.46 -4.05 9.95
CA GLY A 58 14.08 -2.65 9.77
C GLY A 58 15.24 -1.66 9.87
N ARG A 59 14.93 -0.42 10.27
CA ARG A 59 15.92 0.65 10.38
C ARG A 59 16.72 0.54 11.67
N LYS A 60 17.97 1.01 11.64
CA LYS A 60 18.76 1.27 12.86
C LYS A 60 18.50 2.65 13.46
N LYS A 61 18.25 3.63 12.58
CA LYS A 61 18.07 5.03 12.95
C LYS A 61 16.60 5.44 12.81
N PRO A 62 16.11 6.39 13.63
CA PRO A 62 14.79 6.98 13.48
C PRO A 62 14.57 7.62 12.09
N PHE A 63 13.31 7.86 11.74
CA PHE A 63 12.94 8.74 10.64
C PHE A 63 12.15 9.95 11.16
N PHE A 64 12.15 11.01 10.35
CA PHE A 64 11.62 12.34 10.68
C PHE A 64 10.49 12.72 9.73
N PRO A 65 9.69 13.75 10.05
CA PRO A 65 8.75 14.36 9.13
C PRO A 65 9.39 14.70 7.77
N GLY A 66 8.65 14.52 6.68
CA GLY A 66 9.17 14.72 5.33
C GLY A 66 9.91 13.51 4.75
N TYR A 67 9.99 12.40 5.48
CA TYR A 67 10.44 11.12 4.95
C TYR A 67 9.57 10.66 3.77
N ARG A 68 10.23 10.14 2.72
CA ARG A 68 9.61 9.73 1.44
C ARG A 68 9.89 8.27 1.08
N PRO A 69 9.30 7.30 1.79
CA PRO A 69 9.47 5.89 1.48
C PRO A 69 8.59 5.45 0.31
N GLN A 70 8.74 4.18 -0.06
CA GLN A 70 7.80 3.46 -0.92
C GLN A 70 6.77 2.73 -0.06
N PHE A 71 5.50 2.82 -0.44
CA PHE A 71 4.40 2.09 0.17
C PHE A 71 4.00 0.94 -0.74
N TYR A 72 4.13 -0.27 -0.24
CA TYR A 72 3.76 -1.48 -0.95
C TYR A 72 2.30 -1.83 -0.67
N PHE A 73 1.47 -1.70 -1.70
CA PHE A 73 0.06 -2.10 -1.69
C PHE A 73 -0.13 -3.29 -2.63
N ARG A 74 -0.49 -4.45 -2.06
CA ARG A 74 -0.77 -5.71 -2.76
C ARG A 74 0.33 -6.17 -3.71
N THR A 75 0.46 -5.52 -4.86
CA THR A 75 1.39 -5.87 -5.95
C THR A 75 2.32 -4.74 -6.37
N THR A 76 2.18 -3.51 -5.87
CA THR A 76 2.96 -2.36 -6.36
C THR A 76 3.56 -1.52 -5.23
N ASP A 77 4.69 -0.88 -5.52
CA ASP A 77 5.33 0.11 -4.68
C ASP A 77 4.98 1.52 -5.20
N VAL A 78 4.44 2.38 -4.34
CA VAL A 78 4.15 3.78 -4.66
C VAL A 78 4.85 4.69 -3.67
N THR A 79 5.62 5.65 -4.15
CA THR A 79 6.26 6.65 -3.29
C THR A 79 5.20 7.52 -2.61
N GLY A 80 5.41 7.84 -1.34
CA GLY A 80 4.55 8.79 -0.64
C GLY A 80 5.33 9.62 0.37
N THR A 81 4.74 10.71 0.81
CA THR A 81 5.22 11.50 1.95
C THR A 81 4.48 11.13 3.22
N ILE A 82 5.18 11.17 4.35
CA ILE A 82 4.56 11.01 5.66
C ILE A 82 4.52 12.33 6.44
N GLN A 83 3.43 12.52 7.17
CA GLN A 83 3.26 13.54 8.19
C GLN A 83 2.98 12.84 9.52
N LEU A 84 3.77 13.19 10.53
CA LEU A 84 3.61 12.67 11.88
C LEU A 84 2.59 13.50 12.65
N PRO A 85 1.97 12.94 13.70
CA PRO A 85 1.07 13.69 14.57
C PRO A 85 1.76 14.89 15.21
N GLU A 86 0.97 15.90 15.59
CA GLU A 86 1.49 17.05 16.33
C GLU A 86 2.24 16.61 17.60
N GLY A 87 3.42 17.20 17.83
CA GLY A 87 4.29 16.84 18.96
C GLY A 87 5.18 15.60 18.74
N VAL A 88 5.01 14.86 17.64
CA VAL A 88 5.89 13.72 17.31
C VAL A 88 6.99 14.18 16.35
N GLU A 89 8.18 14.39 16.90
CA GLU A 89 9.34 14.87 16.11
C GLU A 89 10.03 13.76 15.30
N MET A 90 9.93 12.51 15.74
CA MET A 90 10.58 11.36 15.10
C MET A 90 9.89 10.05 15.47
N CYS A 91 10.04 9.04 14.61
CA CYS A 91 9.61 7.66 14.89
C CYS A 91 10.83 6.74 14.99
N ARG A 92 10.92 6.01 16.09
CA ARG A 92 12.02 5.07 16.37
C ARG A 92 11.65 3.66 15.90
N PRO A 93 12.65 2.83 15.57
CA PRO A 93 12.41 1.41 15.35
C PRO A 93 11.76 0.76 16.59
N GLY A 94 10.63 0.08 16.39
CA GLY A 94 9.80 -0.51 17.45
C GLY A 94 8.56 0.30 17.83
N ASP A 95 8.43 1.55 17.36
CA ASP A 95 7.28 2.39 17.69
C ASP A 95 6.02 1.98 16.89
N ASN A 96 4.86 2.23 17.51
CA ASN A 96 3.55 2.22 16.85
C ASN A 96 3.06 3.67 16.76
N VAL A 97 2.73 4.13 15.57
CA VAL A 97 2.38 5.53 15.31
C VAL A 97 1.29 5.64 14.25
N ASP A 98 0.34 6.56 14.49
CA ASP A 98 -0.59 7.01 13.46
C ASP A 98 0.13 8.03 12.58
N MET A 99 0.11 7.85 11.26
CA MET A 99 0.70 8.82 10.34
C MET A 99 -0.23 9.11 9.17
N THR A 100 -0.23 10.37 8.73
CA THR A 100 -0.91 10.75 7.50
C THR A 100 0.03 10.51 6.33
N VAL A 101 -0.43 9.76 5.34
CA VAL A 101 0.31 9.39 4.13
C VAL A 101 -0.33 10.06 2.93
N GLU A 102 0.51 10.62 2.06
CA GLU A 102 0.11 11.17 0.77
C GLU A 102 0.94 10.51 -0.34
N LEU A 103 0.26 9.77 -1.23
CA LEU A 103 0.86 9.02 -2.33
C LEU A 103 0.98 9.89 -3.58
N ILE A 104 2.06 9.70 -4.36
CA ILE A 104 2.25 10.44 -5.61
C ILE A 104 1.30 10.02 -6.73
N THR A 105 0.74 8.81 -6.62
CA THR A 105 -0.18 8.22 -7.60
C THR A 105 -1.37 7.61 -6.86
N PRO A 106 -2.61 7.77 -7.35
CA PRO A 106 -3.79 7.17 -6.73
C PRO A 106 -3.71 5.63 -6.68
N ILE A 107 -4.05 5.04 -5.54
CA ILE A 107 -4.13 3.59 -5.35
C ILE A 107 -5.54 3.22 -4.88
N ALA A 108 -6.05 2.08 -5.34
CA ALA A 108 -7.30 1.51 -4.85
C ALA A 108 -7.13 1.05 -3.39
N ILE A 109 -7.58 1.88 -2.46
CA ILE A 109 -7.41 1.71 -1.01
C ILE A 109 -8.79 1.60 -0.36
N GLU A 110 -8.87 0.79 0.69
CA GLU A 110 -10.04 0.66 1.56
C GLU A 110 -9.59 0.67 3.02
N LYS A 111 -10.49 1.05 3.93
CA LYS A 111 -10.23 0.95 5.37
C LYS A 111 -9.95 -0.50 5.75
N GLY A 112 -8.89 -0.72 6.53
CA GLY A 112 -8.41 -2.05 6.93
C GLY A 112 -7.44 -2.70 5.96
N LEU A 113 -7.12 -2.07 4.82
CA LEU A 113 -6.12 -2.58 3.90
C LEU A 113 -4.72 -2.53 4.54
N ASN A 114 -4.04 -3.68 4.54
CA ASN A 114 -2.64 -3.76 4.99
C ASN A 114 -1.69 -3.25 3.90
N PHE A 115 -0.62 -2.59 4.34
CA PHE A 115 0.47 -2.13 3.48
C PHE A 115 1.81 -2.30 4.20
N ALA A 116 2.90 -2.29 3.42
CA ALA A 116 4.26 -2.26 3.96
C ALA A 116 4.95 -0.96 3.57
N ILE A 117 5.81 -0.45 4.44
CA ILE A 117 6.69 0.68 4.13
C ILE A 117 8.05 0.10 3.76
N ARG A 118 8.59 0.51 2.62
CA ARG A 118 9.82 -0.02 2.06
C ARG A 118 10.82 1.08 1.69
N GLU A 119 12.10 0.76 1.86
CA GLU A 119 13.23 1.59 1.48
C GLU A 119 14.31 0.71 0.85
N GLY A 120 14.76 1.06 -0.36
CA GLY A 120 15.78 0.28 -1.07
C GLY A 120 15.41 -1.20 -1.23
N GLY A 121 14.12 -1.51 -1.39
CA GLY A 121 13.59 -2.86 -1.49
C GLY A 121 13.41 -3.62 -0.17
N ARG A 122 13.82 -3.06 0.97
CA ARG A 122 13.67 -3.65 2.31
C ARG A 122 12.44 -3.12 3.02
N THR A 123 11.71 -3.98 3.72
CA THR A 123 10.58 -3.57 4.56
C THR A 123 11.11 -2.93 5.84
N VAL A 124 10.64 -1.72 6.14
CA VAL A 124 11.02 -0.94 7.33
C VAL A 124 9.83 -0.67 8.26
N GLY A 125 8.61 -0.94 7.80
CA GLY A 125 7.40 -0.79 8.60
C GLY A 125 6.24 -1.60 8.02
N SER A 126 5.27 -1.88 8.86
CA SER A 126 4.01 -2.54 8.50
C SER A 126 2.87 -1.66 8.97
N GLY A 127 1.84 -1.49 8.15
CA GLY A 127 0.72 -0.64 8.50
C GLY A 127 -0.63 -1.13 7.99
N VAL A 128 -1.67 -0.52 8.53
CA VAL A 128 -3.06 -0.72 8.13
C VAL A 128 -3.71 0.64 7.91
N VAL A 129 -4.50 0.75 6.84
CA VAL A 129 -5.25 1.97 6.52
C VAL A 129 -6.37 2.14 7.55
N ALA A 130 -6.27 3.16 8.39
CA ALA A 130 -7.25 3.42 9.46
C ALA A 130 -8.43 4.26 8.95
N THR A 131 -8.14 5.32 8.18
CA THR A 131 -9.13 6.27 7.66
C THR A 131 -8.68 6.82 6.31
N ILE A 132 -9.59 6.91 5.34
CA ILE A 132 -9.34 7.55 4.05
C ILE A 132 -9.72 9.04 4.17
N ILE A 133 -8.84 9.92 3.70
CA ILE A 133 -9.03 11.37 3.76
C ILE A 133 -9.52 11.89 2.39
N GLU A 134 -8.85 11.46 1.31
CA GLU A 134 -9.13 11.88 -0.07
C GLU A 134 -8.99 10.71 -1.04
#